data_AF-T1G3X8-F1
#
_entry.id   AF-T1G3X8-F1
#
_cell.length_a   1.000
_cell.length_b   1.000
_cell.length_c   1.000
_cell.angle_alpha   90.00
_cell.angle_beta   90.00
_cell.angle_gamma   90.00
#
_symmetry.space_group_name_H-M   'P 1'
#
loop_
_entity.id
_entity.type
_entity.pdbx_description
1 polymer ?
#
loop_
_entity_poly.entity_id
_entity_poly.type
_entity_poly.pdbx_seq_one_letter_code
_entity_poly.pdbx_strand_id
1 'polypeptide(L)'
;MTYLRSWEEFSKAAERLYTDDPMKCRYVIKYNHVKGMVVLKMTNDKVCIQYRSEHAQDVKKIEKFTSQLMRHMASKELIHSK
;
A
#
# COMPACT_ATOMS: atom_id res chain seq x y z
N MET A 1 11.95 8.81 3.49
CA MET A 1 11.08 7.63 3.50
C MET A 1 10.47 7.51 4.89
N THR A 2 9.16 7.75 5.02
CA THR A 2 8.51 7.88 6.34
C THR A 2 7.79 6.59 6.71
N TYR A 3 8.10 6.03 7.88
CA TYR A 3 7.35 4.91 8.44
C TYR A 3 6.15 5.43 9.22
N LEU A 4 4.96 5.01 8.80
CA LEU A 4 3.71 5.27 9.51
C LEU A 4 3.55 4.23 10.63
N ARG A 5 3.06 4.67 11.79
CA ARG A 5 3.02 3.86 13.01
C ARG A 5 1.77 3.01 13.10
N SER A 6 0.66 3.46 12.52
CA SER A 6 -0.59 2.72 12.49
C SER A 6 -0.90 2.21 11.09
N TRP A 7 -1.57 1.05 11.05
CA TRP A 7 -2.11 0.50 9.82
C TRP A 7 -3.11 1.45 9.16
N GLU A 8 -3.96 2.10 9.96
CA GLU A 8 -5.01 3.02 9.49
C GLU A 8 -4.44 4.26 8.81
N GLU A 9 -3.37 4.85 9.37
CA GLU A 9 -2.68 5.96 8.72
C GLU A 9 -2.05 5.51 7.39
N PHE A 10 -1.44 4.33 7.38
CA PHE A 10 -0.82 3.79 6.18
C PHE A 10 -1.83 3.51 5.07
N SER A 11 -2.91 2.77 5.35
CA SER A 11 -3.89 2.41 4.33
C SER A 11 -4.56 3.65 3.74
N LYS A 12 -4.93 4.62 4.58
CA LYS A 12 -5.56 5.88 4.13
C LYS A 12 -4.62 6.72 3.29
N ALA A 13 -3.36 6.86 3.71
CA ALA A 13 -2.37 7.62 2.94
C ALA A 13 -2.02 6.93 1.62
N ALA A 14 -1.97 5.60 1.60
CA ALA A 14 -1.69 4.81 0.40
C ALA A 14 -2.84 4.90 -0.62
N GLU A 15 -4.09 4.81 -0.18
CA GLU A 15 -5.26 5.02 -1.04
C GLU A 15 -5.28 6.42 -1.64
N ARG A 16 -5.01 7.45 -0.82
CA ARG A 16 -4.96 8.83 -1.30
C ARG A 16 -3.89 9.01 -2.39
N LEU A 17 -2.69 8.49 -2.14
CA LEU A 17 -1.61 8.52 -3.14
C LEU A 17 -2.04 7.85 -4.45
N TYR A 18 -2.66 6.67 -4.35
CA TYR A 18 -3.15 5.94 -5.50
C TYR A 18 -4.22 6.72 -6.28
N THR A 19 -5.21 7.30 -5.60
CA THR A 19 -6.28 8.08 -6.24
C THR A 19 -5.78 9.37 -6.90
N ASP A 20 -4.73 10.00 -6.36
CA ASP A 20 -4.16 11.23 -6.91
C ASP A 20 -3.53 11.00 -8.30
N ASP A 21 -2.74 9.94 -8.46
CA ASP A 21 -2.11 9.54 -9.73
C ASP A 21 -1.91 8.01 -9.79
N PRO A 22 -2.91 7.25 -10.26
CA PRO A 22 -2.86 5.79 -10.30
C PRO A 22 -1.72 5.26 -11.17
N MET A 23 -1.39 5.96 -12.25
CA MET A 23 -0.41 5.51 -13.25
C MET A 23 1.04 5.67 -12.80
N LYS A 24 1.30 6.59 -11.85
CA LYS A 24 2.65 6.78 -11.28
C LYS A 24 2.83 6.08 -9.94
N CYS A 25 1.77 5.55 -9.33
CA CYS A 25 1.85 4.88 -8.04
C CYS A 25 2.33 3.44 -8.15
N ARG A 26 3.18 3.03 -7.20
CA ARG A 26 3.66 1.65 -7.07
C ARG A 26 3.56 1.18 -5.62
N TYR A 27 2.84 0.09 -5.43
CA TYR A 27 2.71 -0.62 -4.16
C TYR A 27 3.64 -1.83 -4.14
N VAL A 28 4.46 -1.96 -3.08
CA VAL A 28 5.46 -3.02 -2.93
C VAL A 28 5.32 -3.67 -1.57
N ILE A 29 5.36 -5.00 -1.55
CA ILE A 29 5.41 -5.82 -0.34
C ILE A 29 6.76 -6.54 -0.31
N LYS A 30 7.44 -6.49 0.84
CA LYS A 30 8.66 -7.25 1.11
C LYS A 30 8.45 -8.08 2.37
N TYR A 31 8.43 -9.40 2.22
CA TYR A 31 8.42 -10.35 3.33
C TYR A 31 9.85 -10.76 3.70
N ASN A 32 10.16 -10.80 5.00
CA ASN A 32 11.43 -11.31 5.52
C ASN A 32 11.13 -12.38 6.58
N HIS A 33 11.29 -13.64 6.18
CA HIS A 33 11.00 -14.79 7.04
C HIS A 33 11.90 -14.85 8.27
N VAL A 34 13.22 -14.65 8.10
CA VAL A 34 14.21 -14.74 9.19
C VAL A 34 13.92 -13.74 10.31
N LYS A 35 13.42 -12.56 9.95
CA LYS A 35 13.04 -11.52 10.93
C LYS A 35 11.56 -11.53 11.30
N GLY A 36 10.75 -12.45 10.78
CA GLY A 36 9.32 -12.53 11.05
C GLY A 36 8.52 -11.28 10.69
N MET A 37 8.97 -10.49 9.70
CA MET A 37 8.41 -9.18 9.41
C MET A 37 7.96 -9.01 7.96
N VAL A 38 6.99 -8.13 7.77
CA VAL A 38 6.56 -7.63 6.46
C VAL A 38 6.74 -6.11 6.40
N VAL A 39 7.25 -5.62 5.27
CA VAL A 39 7.40 -4.20 4.98
C VAL A 39 6.57 -3.87 3.74
N LEU A 40 5.72 -2.87 3.85
CA LEU A 40 4.88 -2.33 2.79
C LEU A 40 5.39 -0.96 2.40
N LYS A 41 5.29 -0.64 1.11
CA LYS A 41 5.69 0.66 0.57
C LYS A 41 4.70 1.09 -0.50
N MET A 42 4.28 2.35 -0.45
CA MET A 42 3.55 3.02 -1.53
C MET A 42 4.35 4.28 -1.94
N THR A 43 4.52 4.49 -3.25
CA THR A 43 5.25 5.65 -3.76
C THR A 43 4.83 6.05 -5.17
N ASN A 44 4.93 7.35 -5.46
CA ASN A 44 4.77 7.94 -6.79
C ASN A 44 6.06 8.64 -7.28
N ASP A 45 7.23 8.19 -6.80
CA ASP A 45 8.56 8.78 -7.02
C ASP A 45 8.80 10.17 -6.40
N LYS A 46 7.76 10.83 -5.86
CA LYS A 46 7.89 12.09 -5.11
C LYS A 46 7.66 11.90 -3.62
N VAL A 47 6.59 11.18 -3.28
CA VAL A 47 6.22 10.83 -1.91
C VAL A 47 6.42 9.34 -1.71
N CYS A 48 6.94 8.96 -0.54
CA CYS A 48 7.17 7.56 -0.19
C CYS A 48 6.79 7.30 1.27
N ILE A 49 5.74 6.50 1.44
CA ILE A 49 5.24 6.06 2.74
C ILE A 49 5.50 4.56 2.89
N GLN A 50 5.79 4.15 4.12
CA GLN A 50 6.07 2.76 4.46
C GLN A 50 5.33 2.35 5.73
N TYR A 51 5.01 1.06 5.82
CA TYR A 51 4.50 0.42 7.03
C TYR A 51 5.27 -0.86 7.27
N ARG A 52 5.52 -1.19 8.53
CA ARG A 52 6.14 -2.44 8.94
C ARG A 52 5.22 -3.10 9.96
N SER A 53 5.04 -4.41 9.82
CA SER A 53 4.42 -5.21 10.86
C SER A 53 5.21 -6.50 11.10
N GLU A 54 5.27 -6.88 12.37
CA GLU A 54 5.77 -8.16 12.86
C GLU A 54 4.60 -9.02 13.39
N HIS A 55 3.38 -8.48 13.36
CA HIS A 55 2.19 -9.13 13.89
C HIS A 55 1.49 -9.94 12.81
N ALA A 56 1.40 -11.27 13.00
CA ALA A 56 0.74 -12.17 12.06
C ALA A 56 -0.72 -11.81 11.75
N GLN A 57 -1.44 -11.22 12.72
CA GLN A 57 -2.82 -10.77 12.54
C GLN A 57 -2.99 -9.69 11.45
N ASP A 58 -1.93 -8.91 11.17
CA ASP A 58 -1.99 -7.86 10.15
C ASP A 58 -1.89 -8.44 8.74
N VAL A 59 -1.39 -9.66 8.55
CA VAL A 59 -1.27 -10.30 7.23
C VAL A 59 -2.61 -10.34 6.50
N LYS A 60 -3.69 -10.63 7.22
CA LYS A 60 -5.05 -10.64 6.64
C LYS A 60 -5.52 -9.24 6.22
N LYS A 61 -5.13 -8.19 6.94
CA LYS A 61 -5.44 -6.80 6.57
C LYS A 61 -4.67 -6.39 5.31
N ILE A 62 -3.40 -6.78 5.25
CA ILE A 62 -2.51 -6.52 4.11
C ILE A 62 -3.01 -7.22 2.84
N GLU A 63 -3.43 -8.49 2.96
CA GLU A 63 -4.03 -9.24 1.85
C GLU A 63 -5.28 -8.53 1.33
N LYS A 64 -6.24 -8.20 2.21
CA LYS A 64 -7.47 -7.48 1.84
C LYS A 64 -7.17 -6.14 1.13
N PHE A 65 -6.21 -5.38 1.64
CA PHE A 65 -5.80 -4.11 1.05
C PHE A 65 -5.20 -4.29 -0.34
N THR A 66 -4.34 -5.29 -0.51
CA THR A 66 -3.74 -5.65 -1.81
C THR A 66 -4.83 -6.04 -2.81
N SER A 67 -5.78 -6.88 -2.38
CA SER A 67 -6.94 -7.31 -3.18
C SER A 67 -7.86 -6.14 -3.57
N GLN A 68 -8.02 -5.13 -2.70
CA GLN A 68 -8.75 -3.90 -3.01
C GLN A 68 -8.00 -3.05 -4.06
N LEU A 69 -6.70 -2.82 -3.88
CA LEU A 69 -5.88 -2.08 -4.85
C LEU A 69 -5.91 -2.75 -6.23
N MET A 70 -5.77 -4.08 -6.31
CA MET A 70 -5.83 -4.82 -7.58
C MET A 70 -7.16 -4.62 -8.29
N ARG A 71 -8.29 -4.64 -7.56
CA ARG A 71 -9.61 -4.36 -8.15
C ARG A 71 -9.71 -2.93 -8.68
N HIS A 72 -9.18 -1.95 -7.94
CA HIS A 72 -9.16 -0.55 -8.38
C HIS A 72 -8.23 -0.33 -9.59
N MET A 73 -7.14 -1.08 -9.70
CA MET A 73 -6.23 -1.03 -10.85
C MET A 73 -6.82 -1.68 -12.10
N ALA A 74 -7.73 -2.63 -11.94
CA ALA A 74 -8.41 -3.29 -13.05
C ALA A 74 -9.70 -2.58 -13.49
N SER A 75 -10.25 -1.66 -12.68
CA SER A 75 -11.49 -0.96 -13.02
C SER A 75 -11.24 0.20 -13.99
N LYS A 76 -12.11 0.34 -15.01
CA LYS A 76 -11.98 1.38 -16.04
C LYS A 76 -12.23 2.80 -15.52
N GLU A 77 -13.04 2.94 -14.48
CA GLU A 77 -13.50 4.24 -13.98
C GLU A 77 -12.37 5.10 -13.40
N LEU A 78 -11.43 4.50 -12.66
CA LEU A 78 -10.34 5.26 -12.03
C LEU A 78 -9.22 5.64 -13.01
N ILE A 79 -9.09 4.92 -14.12
CA ILE A 79 -8.05 5.16 -15.13
C ILE A 79 -8.46 6.30 -16.08
N HIS A 80 -9.76 6.52 -16.28
CA HIS A 80 -10.30 7.46 -17.28
C HIS A 80 -11.00 8.69 -16.66
N SER A 81 -10.94 8.89 -15.34
CA SER A 81 -11.60 10.03 -14.66
C SER A 81 -10.80 11.35 -14.72
N LYS A 82 -9.90 11.51 -15.70
CA LYS A 82 -9.18 12.77 -15.95
C LYS A 82 -9.23 13.13 -17.43
#